data_AF-A0A9Q5CTN7-F1
#
_entry.id   AF-A0A9Q5CTN7-F1
#
_cell.length_a   1.000
_cell.length_b   1.000
_cell.length_c   1.000
_cell.angle_alpha   90.00
_cell.angle_beta   90.00
_cell.angle_gamma   90.00
#
_symmetry.space_group_name_H-M   'P 1'
#
loop_
_entity.id
_entity.type
_entity.pdbx_description
1 polymer ?
#
loop_
_entity_poly.entity_id
_entity_poly.type
_entity_poly.pdbx_seq_one_letter_code
_entity_poly.pdbx_strand_id
1 'polypeptide(L)'
;MNNKYRMTKLKLSDFEIKTITNEIILEDGTKKIETVYITEGKKRFPKLMYEWNTDKKIFSTLSKTIKDKSSFDKLEDKEKELFIKCKNKFEDNNKIIVRDTELIRIIRALNLGNNSTEENGYTYIKDLICVAVSVPKYRQIEKDGLIEVNNVLYKRILASSGNVRNKKVIFIKEELFNNAMTILLCGLPEDMEHEQISKFNAYVGLVNSDTIPVSTPNIVVIDDFKKTINETFDLVIKDETGKFDVKLNQKKDFEFMPFDGAGLVDIARAETWAKELNTVLNQETGKNKVNFIPY
;
A
#
# COMPACT_ATOMS: atom_id res chain seq x y z
N MET A 1 13.24 -3.21 -19.30
CA MET A 1 13.92 -3.87 -18.17
C MET A 1 12.88 -4.06 -17.07
N ASN A 2 12.60 -5.29 -16.65
CA ASN A 2 11.71 -5.49 -15.52
C ASN A 2 12.46 -5.15 -14.24
N ASN A 3 12.17 -3.99 -13.67
CA ASN A 3 12.83 -3.52 -12.46
C ASN A 3 12.27 -4.32 -11.28
N LYS A 4 13.12 -5.15 -10.66
CA LYS A 4 12.79 -5.75 -9.38
C LYS A 4 13.17 -4.75 -8.30
N TYR A 5 12.27 -4.49 -7.37
CA TYR A 5 12.50 -3.50 -6.34
C TYR A 5 12.70 -4.13 -4.97
N ARG A 6 13.37 -3.39 -4.10
CA ARG A 6 13.44 -3.67 -2.68
C ARG A 6 12.70 -2.58 -1.92
N MET A 7 11.90 -2.99 -0.94
CA MET A 7 11.18 -2.08 -0.06
C MET A 7 11.45 -2.47 1.39
N THR A 8 11.54 -1.48 2.29
CA THR A 8 11.67 -1.76 3.72
C THR A 8 10.42 -2.49 4.23
N LYS A 9 10.62 -3.50 5.06
CA LYS A 9 9.58 -4.23 5.79
C LYS A 9 9.87 -4.19 7.28
N LEU A 10 8.95 -3.60 8.03
CA LEU A 10 9.02 -3.48 9.48
C LEU A 10 7.85 -4.24 10.13
N LYS A 11 7.95 -4.49 11.44
CA LYS A 11 6.86 -5.05 12.23
C LYS A 11 6.32 -4.00 13.18
N LEU A 12 5.02 -3.80 13.22
CA LEU A 12 4.43 -2.81 14.09
C LEU A 12 4.69 -3.06 15.59
N SER A 13 4.87 -4.34 15.96
CA SER A 13 5.21 -4.73 17.34
C SER A 13 6.51 -4.13 17.86
N ASP A 14 7.39 -3.73 16.94
CA ASP A 14 8.74 -3.29 17.23
C ASP A 14 8.84 -1.75 17.32
N PHE A 15 7.75 -1.00 17.09
CA PHE A 15 7.68 0.46 17.22
C PHE A 15 7.49 0.88 18.69
N GLU A 16 8.16 1.96 19.08
CA GLU A 16 7.90 2.68 20.32
C GLU A 16 6.65 3.57 20.13
N ILE A 17 5.72 3.54 21.09
CA ILE A 17 4.48 4.32 21.01
C ILE A 17 4.59 5.46 22.02
N LYS A 18 4.41 6.69 21.53
CA LYS A 18 4.38 7.89 22.37
C LYS A 18 3.10 8.67 22.16
N THR A 19 2.70 9.42 23.17
CA THR A 19 1.61 10.39 23.05
C THR A 19 2.16 11.70 22.49
N ILE A 20 1.48 12.27 21.50
CA ILE A 20 1.84 13.58 20.95
C ILE A 20 1.43 14.67 21.94
N THR A 21 2.35 15.60 22.19
CA THR A 21 2.15 16.74 23.08
C THR A 21 2.57 18.04 22.42
N ASN A 22 1.82 19.12 22.66
CA ASN A 22 2.19 20.47 22.26
C ASN A 22 2.70 21.25 23.47
N GLU A 23 3.66 22.13 23.23
CA GLU A 23 4.09 23.13 24.21
C GLU A 23 3.25 24.39 24.03
N ILE A 24 2.62 24.85 25.10
CA ILE A 24 1.78 26.04 25.14
C ILE A 24 2.41 27.03 26.11
N ILE A 25 2.49 28.29 25.70
CA ILE A 25 2.96 29.37 26.56
C ILE A 25 1.73 30.03 27.19
N LEU A 26 1.67 30.03 28.53
CA LEU A 26 0.60 30.66 29.30
C LEU A 26 0.81 32.18 29.39
N GLU A 27 -0.23 32.92 29.77
CA GLU A 27 -0.20 34.39 29.88
C GLU A 27 0.85 34.92 30.86
N ASP A 28 1.26 34.09 31.83
CA ASP A 28 2.34 34.38 32.78
C ASP A 28 3.76 34.04 32.24
N GLY A 29 3.86 33.61 30.99
CA GLY A 29 5.10 33.20 30.33
C GLY A 29 5.55 31.76 30.65
N THR A 30 4.79 31.01 31.46
CA THR A 30 5.15 29.62 31.78
C THR A 30 4.82 28.66 30.64
N LYS A 31 5.72 27.70 30.40
CA LYS A 31 5.58 26.65 29.39
C LYS A 31 4.82 25.46 29.98
N LYS A 32 3.69 25.11 29.38
CA LYS A 32 2.86 23.96 29.74
C LYS A 32 2.81 22.96 28.59
N ILE A 33 2.99 21.68 28.90
CA ILE A 33 2.86 20.60 27.92
C ILE A 33 1.42 20.08 27.95
N GLU A 34 0.72 20.12 26.82
CA GLU A 34 -0.63 19.59 26.68
C GLU A 34 -0.65 18.43 25.67
N THR A 35 -1.29 17.33 26.05
CA THR A 35 -1.53 16.19 25.15
C THR A 35 -2.44 16.60 23.99
N VAL A 36 -2.07 16.24 22.78
CA VAL A 36 -2.91 16.40 21.59
C VAL A 36 -3.92 15.24 21.57
N TYR A 37 -5.17 15.54 21.27
CA TYR A 37 -6.22 14.54 21.22
C TYR A 37 -6.98 14.60 19.90
N ILE A 38 -7.51 13.45 19.49
CA ILE A 38 -8.42 13.29 18.36
C ILE A 38 -9.82 13.01 18.88
N THR A 39 -10.81 13.66 18.25
CA THR A 39 -12.22 13.58 18.63
C THR A 39 -12.98 12.76 17.59
N GLU A 40 -13.73 11.77 18.05
CA GLU A 40 -14.58 10.93 17.20
C GLU A 40 -15.97 10.83 17.86
N GLY A 41 -16.93 11.58 17.33
CA GLY A 41 -18.21 11.80 17.98
C GLY A 41 -18.04 12.44 19.37
N LYS A 42 -18.49 11.76 20.43
CA LYS A 42 -18.36 12.22 21.83
C LYS A 42 -17.09 11.73 22.54
N LYS A 43 -16.26 10.90 21.90
CA LYS A 43 -15.08 10.30 22.53
C LYS A 43 -13.80 11.05 22.12
N ARG A 44 -12.90 11.23 23.08
CA ARG A 44 -11.60 11.90 22.92
C ARG A 44 -10.48 10.89 23.21
N PHE A 45 -9.56 10.71 22.26
CA PHE A 45 -8.44 9.79 22.37
C PHE A 45 -7.11 10.54 22.24
N PRO A 46 -6.07 10.20 23.01
CA PRO A 46 -4.76 10.83 22.83
C PRO A 46 -4.21 10.48 21.45
N LYS A 47 -3.65 11.47 20.76
CA LYS A 47 -2.98 11.27 19.49
C LYS A 47 -1.65 10.56 19.75
N LEU A 48 -1.38 9.50 19.01
CA LEU A 48 -0.21 8.63 19.17
C LEU A 48 0.78 8.84 18.02
N MET A 49 2.07 8.76 18.34
CA MET A 49 3.17 8.64 17.40
C MET A 49 3.82 7.27 17.54
N TYR A 50 4.01 6.60 16.40
CA TYR A 50 4.68 5.31 16.33
C TYR A 50 6.08 5.55 15.79
N GLU A 51 7.09 5.43 16.64
CA GLU A 51 8.48 5.69 16.28
C GLU A 51 9.26 4.38 16.07
N TRP A 52 10.01 4.34 14.98
CA TRP A 52 11.02 3.35 14.71
C TRP A 52 12.37 4.01 14.51
N ASN A 53 13.39 3.54 15.24
CA ASN A 53 14.75 4.01 15.05
C ASN A 53 15.71 2.83 14.97
N THR A 54 16.37 2.70 13.82
CA THR A 54 17.34 1.64 13.52
C THR A 54 18.52 1.68 14.50
N ASP A 55 19.06 2.86 14.80
CA ASP A 55 20.22 2.98 15.67
C ASP A 55 19.89 2.55 17.10
N LYS A 56 18.73 2.97 17.65
CA LYS A 56 18.23 2.49 18.95
C LYS A 56 18.10 0.96 19.00
N LYS A 57 17.58 0.34 17.93
CA LYS A 57 17.46 -1.13 17.81
C LYS A 57 18.82 -1.82 17.79
N ILE A 58 19.81 -1.24 17.11
CA ILE A 58 21.16 -1.79 17.07
C ILE A 58 21.83 -1.65 18.43
N PHE A 59 21.73 -0.49 19.08
CA PHE A 59 22.26 -0.28 20.43
C PHE A 59 21.64 -1.23 21.45
N SER A 60 20.31 -1.46 21.41
CA SER A 60 19.68 -2.43 22.31
C SER A 60 20.18 -3.86 22.07
N THR A 61 20.43 -4.23 20.80
CA THR A 61 21.01 -5.53 20.42
C THR A 61 22.46 -5.67 20.88
N LEU A 62 23.26 -4.60 20.75
CA LEU A 62 24.68 -4.57 21.09
C LEU A 62 24.94 -4.22 22.56
N SER A 63 23.91 -3.94 23.36
CA SER A 63 24.02 -3.53 24.77
C SER A 63 24.86 -4.45 25.66
N LYS A 64 24.98 -5.74 25.30
CA LYS A 64 25.84 -6.71 25.99
C LYS A 64 27.33 -6.57 25.65
N THR A 65 27.64 -6.02 24.49
CA THR A 65 28.98 -5.88 23.93
C THR A 65 29.50 -4.45 24.08
N ILE A 66 28.65 -3.46 23.86
CA ILE A 66 28.94 -2.03 23.98
C ILE A 66 28.25 -1.54 25.25
N LYS A 67 29.01 -1.40 26.35
CA LYS A 67 28.52 -0.83 27.60
C LYS A 67 28.55 0.70 27.52
N ASP A 68 27.51 1.36 28.04
CA ASP A 68 27.48 2.81 28.29
C ASP A 68 27.60 3.77 27.10
N LYS A 69 27.16 3.38 25.91
CA LYS A 69 27.14 4.28 24.75
C LYS A 69 25.76 4.29 24.08
N SER A 70 25.07 5.42 24.22
CA SER A 70 23.74 5.68 23.64
C SER A 70 23.80 6.35 22.26
N SER A 71 25.00 6.72 21.78
CA SER A 71 25.19 7.40 20.50
C SER A 71 26.43 6.89 19.75
N PHE A 72 26.37 6.94 18.42
CA PHE A 72 27.42 6.42 17.52
C PHE A 72 28.74 7.17 17.68
N ASP A 73 28.71 8.49 17.91
CA ASP A 73 29.92 9.31 18.01
C ASP A 73 30.79 8.98 19.23
N LYS A 74 30.19 8.37 20.27
CA LYS A 74 30.89 7.96 21.50
C LYS A 74 31.62 6.62 21.35
N LEU A 75 31.38 5.89 20.26
CA LEU A 75 31.96 4.59 20.00
C LEU A 75 33.44 4.69 19.63
N GLU A 76 34.23 3.72 20.08
CA GLU A 76 35.59 3.50 19.59
C GLU A 76 35.56 2.91 18.18
N ASP A 77 36.65 3.00 17.43
CA ASP A 77 36.68 2.60 16.01
C ASP A 77 36.24 1.14 15.77
N LYS A 78 36.67 0.21 16.64
CA LYS A 78 36.24 -1.20 16.58
C LYS A 78 34.75 -1.36 16.85
N GLU A 79 34.19 -0.56 17.75
CA GLU A 79 32.77 -0.59 18.07
C GLU A 79 31.94 0.05 16.95
N LYS A 80 32.45 1.12 16.32
CA LYS A 80 31.86 1.73 15.12
C LYS A 80 31.79 0.75 13.97
N GLU A 81 32.87 0.01 13.72
CA GLU A 81 32.92 -1.03 12.68
C GLU A 81 31.88 -2.12 12.96
N LEU A 82 31.79 -2.60 14.20
CA LEU A 82 30.79 -3.57 14.63
C LEU A 82 29.37 -3.03 14.45
N PHE A 83 29.12 -1.78 14.86
CA PHE A 83 27.83 -1.11 14.73
C PHE A 83 27.41 -1.01 13.26
N ILE A 84 28.29 -0.56 12.37
CA ILE A 84 28.03 -0.47 10.92
C ILE A 84 27.72 -1.84 10.35
N LYS A 85 28.49 -2.87 10.71
CA LYS A 85 28.24 -4.25 10.26
C LYS A 85 26.87 -4.76 10.69
N CYS A 86 26.49 -4.50 11.94
CA CYS A 86 25.16 -4.82 12.46
C CYS A 86 24.06 -4.02 11.76
N LYS A 87 24.29 -2.74 11.49
CA LYS A 87 23.35 -1.86 10.78
C LYS A 87 23.05 -2.37 9.38
N ASN A 88 24.08 -2.64 8.59
CA ASN A 88 23.93 -3.16 7.24
C ASN A 88 23.16 -4.48 7.23
N LYS A 89 23.52 -5.41 8.14
CA LYS A 89 22.80 -6.69 8.30
C LYS A 89 21.34 -6.49 8.70
N PHE A 90 21.06 -5.54 9.58
CA PHE A 90 19.70 -5.25 10.05
C PHE A 90 18.84 -4.64 8.94
N GLU A 91 19.39 -3.69 8.19
CA GLU A 91 18.72 -3.07 7.04
C GLU A 91 18.42 -4.11 5.95
N ASP A 92 19.37 -4.98 5.62
CA ASP A 92 19.16 -6.04 4.63
C ASP A 92 18.11 -7.07 5.05
N ASN A 93 18.08 -7.46 6.33
CA ASN A 93 17.06 -8.38 6.86
C ASN A 93 15.65 -7.78 6.86
N ASN A 94 15.55 -6.45 6.88
CA ASN A 94 14.29 -5.73 6.84
C ASN A 94 13.96 -5.23 5.43
N LYS A 95 14.48 -5.85 4.37
CA LYS A 95 14.06 -5.58 2.99
C LYS A 95 13.23 -6.73 2.44
N ILE A 96 12.25 -6.41 1.61
CA ILE A 96 11.49 -7.38 0.81
C ILE A 96 11.60 -7.06 -0.65
N ILE A 97 11.53 -8.11 -1.47
CA ILE A 97 11.44 -7.96 -2.92
C ILE A 97 9.98 -7.68 -3.28
N VAL A 98 9.78 -6.68 -4.14
CA VAL A 98 8.49 -6.32 -4.72
C VAL A 98 8.63 -6.13 -6.22
N ARG A 99 7.57 -6.45 -6.96
CA ARG A 99 7.51 -6.22 -8.41
C ARG A 99 7.16 -4.77 -8.71
N ASP A 100 7.35 -4.37 -9.96
CA ASP A 100 6.99 -3.06 -10.48
C ASP A 100 5.47 -2.89 -10.52
N THR A 101 4.88 -2.43 -9.42
CA THR A 101 3.45 -2.11 -9.34
C THR A 101 3.18 -0.69 -9.84
N GLU A 102 1.93 -0.38 -10.17
CA GLU A 102 1.55 0.97 -10.60
C GLU A 102 1.81 2.00 -9.50
N LEU A 103 1.61 1.62 -8.23
CA LEU A 103 2.02 2.46 -7.09
C LEU A 103 3.49 2.87 -7.19
N ILE A 104 4.39 1.91 -7.44
CA ILE A 104 5.83 2.18 -7.53
C ILE A 104 6.14 3.12 -8.69
N ARG A 105 5.47 2.96 -9.83
CA ARG A 105 5.64 3.85 -10.98
C ARG A 105 5.19 5.27 -10.69
N ILE A 106 4.05 5.43 -10.03
CA ILE A 106 3.55 6.73 -9.57
C ILE A 106 4.58 7.40 -8.65
N ILE A 107 5.09 6.68 -7.65
CA ILE A 107 6.11 7.23 -6.73
C ILE A 107 7.38 7.67 -7.48
N ARG A 108 7.85 6.86 -8.43
CA ARG A 108 9.03 7.19 -9.25
C ARG A 108 8.79 8.42 -10.12
N ALA A 109 7.59 8.57 -10.68
CA ALA A 109 7.22 9.75 -11.46
C ALA A 109 7.15 11.02 -10.60
N LEU A 110 6.69 10.88 -9.36
CA LEU A 110 6.61 12.00 -8.40
C LEU A 110 7.96 12.41 -7.83
N ASN A 111 8.93 11.50 -7.79
CA ASN A 111 10.24 11.77 -7.21
C ASN A 111 11.37 11.19 -8.08
N LEU A 112 11.59 11.88 -9.20
CA LEU A 112 12.46 11.50 -10.32
C LEU A 112 13.95 11.44 -9.97
N GLY A 113 14.38 11.95 -8.81
CA GLY A 113 15.79 12.29 -8.59
C GLY A 113 16.58 11.48 -7.56
N ASN A 114 15.96 10.81 -6.58
CA ASN A 114 16.72 10.43 -5.37
C ASN A 114 16.30 9.15 -4.64
N ASN A 115 15.32 8.40 -5.12
CA ASN A 115 14.70 7.37 -4.29
C ASN A 115 15.10 5.95 -4.56
N SER A 116 16.05 5.75 -5.48
CA SER A 116 16.56 4.44 -5.75
C SER A 116 18.06 4.33 -5.81
N THR A 117 18.58 3.46 -4.96
CA THR A 117 19.93 2.93 -5.02
C THR A 117 19.88 1.56 -5.69
N GLU A 118 20.81 1.31 -6.60
CA GLU A 118 21.02 -0.04 -7.10
C GLU A 118 21.67 -0.89 -6.01
N GLU A 119 20.99 -1.96 -5.62
CA GLU A 119 21.43 -2.93 -4.63
C GLU A 119 21.39 -4.33 -5.24
N ASN A 120 22.55 -4.85 -5.67
CA ASN A 120 22.70 -6.22 -6.17
C ASN A 120 21.69 -6.57 -7.30
N GLY A 121 21.49 -5.65 -8.25
CA GLY A 121 20.55 -5.82 -9.37
C GLY A 121 19.08 -5.54 -9.03
N TYR A 122 18.80 -4.98 -7.84
CA TYR A 122 17.49 -4.49 -7.45
C TYR A 122 17.52 -2.99 -7.22
N THR A 123 16.39 -2.35 -7.46
CA THR A 123 16.19 -0.92 -7.20
C THR A 123 15.55 -0.74 -5.83
N TYR A 124 16.26 -0.19 -4.85
CA TYR A 124 15.65 0.10 -3.54
C TYR A 124 14.66 1.25 -3.66
N ILE A 125 13.53 1.23 -2.95
CA ILE A 125 12.55 2.32 -2.92
C ILE A 125 12.43 2.81 -1.48
N LYS A 126 12.95 4.00 -1.23
CA LYS A 126 12.97 4.56 0.14
C LYS A 126 11.68 5.28 0.55
N ASP A 127 10.77 5.58 -0.38
CA ASP A 127 9.55 6.32 -0.03
C ASP A 127 8.39 5.44 0.36
N LEU A 128 8.48 4.15 0.09
CA LEU A 128 7.48 3.17 0.47
C LEU A 128 8.06 2.27 1.53
N ILE A 129 7.24 1.96 2.53
CA ILE A 129 7.56 0.95 3.53
C ILE A 129 6.35 0.03 3.72
N CYS A 130 6.63 -1.24 3.96
CA CYS A 130 5.64 -2.25 4.30
C CYS A 130 5.68 -2.50 5.81
N VAL A 131 4.58 -2.28 6.51
CA VAL A 131 4.48 -2.60 7.94
C VAL A 131 3.62 -3.84 8.14
N ALA A 132 4.17 -4.85 8.80
CA ALA A 132 3.41 -6.01 9.27
C ALA A 132 2.68 -5.64 10.56
N VAL A 133 1.35 -5.74 10.55
CA VAL A 133 0.48 -5.23 11.62
C VAL A 133 -0.32 -6.35 12.29
N SER A 134 -0.66 -6.19 13.57
CA SER A 134 -1.73 -6.98 14.20
C SER A 134 -3.03 -6.18 14.20
N VAL A 135 -4.18 -6.85 14.02
CA VAL A 135 -5.50 -6.19 13.92
C VAL A 135 -5.78 -5.22 15.08
N PRO A 136 -5.50 -5.56 16.36
CA PRO A 136 -5.77 -4.63 17.47
C PRO A 136 -4.89 -3.38 17.44
N LYS A 137 -3.60 -3.52 17.13
CA LYS A 137 -2.66 -2.39 17.06
C LYS A 137 -2.93 -1.50 15.85
N TYR A 138 -3.41 -2.08 14.76
CA TYR A 138 -3.73 -1.33 13.54
C TYR A 138 -4.90 -0.36 13.71
N ARG A 139 -5.96 -0.73 14.45
CA ARG A 139 -7.10 0.17 14.72
C ARG A 139 -6.70 1.47 15.41
N GLN A 140 -5.58 1.48 16.13
CA GLN A 140 -5.06 2.69 16.77
C GLN A 140 -4.32 3.58 15.77
N ILE A 141 -3.65 3.01 14.78
CA ILE A 141 -2.93 3.74 13.72
C ILE A 141 -3.88 4.32 12.68
N GLU A 142 -4.96 3.61 12.37
CA GLU A 142 -5.95 4.02 11.37
C GLU A 142 -6.54 5.42 11.64
N LYS A 143 -6.56 5.84 12.90
CA LYS A 143 -7.10 7.13 13.35
C LYS A 143 -6.15 8.31 13.10
N ASP A 144 -4.84 8.06 13.17
CA ASP A 144 -3.81 9.10 13.24
C ASP A 144 -2.93 9.12 11.98
N GLY A 145 -2.88 7.99 11.26
CA GLY A 145 -2.35 7.81 9.91
C GLY A 145 -0.83 7.89 9.74
N LEU A 146 -0.11 8.43 10.73
CA LEU A 146 1.33 8.72 10.64
C LEU A 146 2.18 7.80 11.51
N ILE A 147 3.31 7.39 10.96
CA ILE A 147 4.38 6.69 11.67
C ILE A 147 5.72 7.35 11.33
N GLU A 148 6.66 7.32 12.26
CA GLU A 148 8.00 7.86 12.08
C GLU A 148 9.01 6.71 11.98
N VAL A 149 9.81 6.69 10.91
CA VAL A 149 10.88 5.71 10.72
C VAL A 149 12.18 6.46 10.43
N ASN A 150 13.14 6.33 11.33
CA ASN A 150 14.44 7.01 11.26
C ASN A 150 14.28 8.53 11.02
N ASN A 151 13.40 9.17 11.81
CA ASN A 151 13.08 10.60 11.75
C ASN A 151 12.41 11.05 10.44
N VAL A 152 11.90 10.11 9.64
CA VAL A 152 11.10 10.40 8.43
C VAL A 152 9.66 9.99 8.68
N LEU A 153 8.73 10.89 8.40
CA LEU A 153 7.30 10.65 8.56
C LEU A 153 6.74 9.90 7.35
N TYR A 154 5.94 8.89 7.64
CA TYR A 154 5.23 8.09 6.66
C TYR A 154 3.74 8.07 6.98
N LYS A 155 2.92 8.20 5.94
CA LYS A 155 1.47 8.15 6.00
C LYS A 155 0.95 6.87 5.36
N ARG A 156 -0.09 6.26 5.94
CA ARG A 156 -0.75 5.09 5.34
C ARG A 156 -1.28 5.47 3.95
N ILE A 157 -0.87 4.74 2.91
CA ILE A 157 -1.39 4.95 1.55
C ILE A 157 -2.43 3.89 1.16
N LEU A 158 -2.14 2.60 1.36
CA LEU A 158 -3.10 1.55 1.01
C LEU A 158 -2.93 0.25 1.82
N ALA A 159 -4.00 -0.52 1.84
CA ALA A 159 -3.99 -1.92 2.25
C ALA A 159 -4.95 -2.71 1.33
N SER A 160 -4.42 -3.33 0.28
CA SER A 160 -5.23 -4.15 -0.63
C SER A 160 -5.74 -5.41 0.07
N SER A 161 -6.70 -6.11 -0.53
CA SER A 161 -7.19 -7.40 -0.01
C SER A 161 -6.06 -8.41 0.23
N GLY A 162 -5.06 -8.44 -0.65
CA GLY A 162 -3.85 -9.25 -0.50
C GLY A 162 -2.96 -8.79 0.66
N ASN A 163 -2.85 -7.48 0.89
CA ASN A 163 -2.12 -6.95 2.04
C ASN A 163 -2.82 -7.29 3.35
N VAL A 164 -4.14 -7.11 3.44
CA VAL A 164 -4.95 -7.41 4.62
C VAL A 164 -4.86 -8.89 5.01
N ARG A 165 -5.01 -9.82 4.05
CA ARG A 165 -4.83 -11.27 4.31
C ARG A 165 -3.45 -11.59 4.90
N ASN A 166 -2.42 -10.90 4.42
CA ASN A 166 -1.04 -11.07 4.87
C ASN A 166 -0.68 -10.19 6.07
N LYS A 167 -1.65 -9.49 6.66
CA LYS A 167 -1.44 -8.57 7.79
C LYS A 167 -0.39 -7.50 7.50
N LYS A 168 -0.41 -6.94 6.30
CA LYS A 168 0.51 -5.90 5.81
C LYS A 168 -0.25 -4.63 5.48
N VAL A 169 0.42 -3.50 5.63
CA VAL A 169 -0.07 -2.18 5.24
C VAL A 169 1.10 -1.44 4.57
N ILE A 170 0.81 -0.72 3.50
CA ILE A 170 1.81 0.09 2.80
C ILE A 170 1.68 1.54 3.25
N PHE A 171 2.82 2.13 3.59
CA PHE A 171 2.96 3.54 3.92
C PHE A 171 3.86 4.21 2.88
N ILE A 172 3.57 5.48 2.62
CA ILE A 172 4.33 6.38 1.75
C ILE A 172 4.94 7.49 2.62
N LYS A 173 6.08 8.07 2.25
CA LYS A 173 6.53 9.33 2.85
C LYS A 173 5.42 10.37 2.83
N GLU A 174 5.27 11.05 3.95
CA GLU A 174 4.20 12.02 4.17
C GLU A 174 4.22 13.15 3.13
N GLU A 175 5.41 13.65 2.77
CA GLU A 175 5.59 14.69 1.75
C GLU A 175 5.06 14.31 0.35
N LEU A 176 5.01 13.02 0.02
CA LEU A 176 4.53 12.53 -1.29
C LEU A 176 3.06 12.14 -1.26
N PHE A 177 2.44 12.06 -0.09
CA PHE A 177 1.11 11.47 0.09
C PHE A 177 0.04 12.18 -0.74
N ASN A 178 -0.03 13.52 -0.67
CA ASN A 178 -1.07 14.28 -1.36
C ASN A 178 -0.97 14.08 -2.88
N ASN A 179 0.21 14.29 -3.45
CA ASN A 179 0.43 14.11 -4.90
C ASN A 179 0.14 12.68 -5.36
N ALA A 180 0.53 11.68 -4.56
CA ALA A 180 0.22 10.28 -4.87
C ALA A 180 -1.30 10.03 -4.83
N MET A 181 -2.01 10.53 -3.81
CA MET A 181 -3.45 10.39 -3.71
C MET A 181 -4.19 11.11 -4.83
N THR A 182 -3.76 12.30 -5.25
CA THR A 182 -4.34 13.01 -6.40
C THR A 182 -4.30 12.14 -7.66
N ILE A 183 -3.18 11.45 -7.91
CA ILE A 183 -3.05 10.52 -9.05
C ILE A 183 -3.94 9.28 -8.85
N LEU A 184 -3.92 8.69 -7.65
CA LEU A 184 -4.70 7.49 -7.33
C LEU A 184 -6.22 7.70 -7.41
N LEU A 185 -6.69 8.92 -7.14
CA LEU A 185 -8.09 9.29 -7.21
C LEU A 185 -8.55 9.55 -8.65
N CYS A 186 -7.65 9.67 -9.63
CA CYS A 186 -7.98 9.84 -11.04
C CYS A 186 -9.00 10.97 -11.30
N GLY A 187 -8.91 12.09 -10.55
CA GLY A 187 -9.84 13.22 -10.67
C GLY A 187 -11.09 13.14 -9.79
N LEU A 188 -11.24 12.11 -8.96
CA LEU A 188 -12.24 12.07 -7.90
C LEU A 188 -11.89 13.07 -6.78
N PRO A 189 -12.88 13.79 -6.21
CA PRO A 189 -12.65 14.70 -5.09
C PRO A 189 -12.19 13.95 -3.83
N GLU A 190 -11.23 14.54 -3.11
CA GLU A 190 -10.62 13.96 -1.90
C GLU A 190 -11.61 13.88 -0.72
N ASP A 191 -12.61 14.75 -0.70
CA ASP A 191 -13.65 14.85 0.32
C ASP A 191 -14.93 14.09 -0.05
N MET A 192 -14.89 13.24 -1.08
CA MET A 192 -16.02 12.40 -1.46
C MET A 192 -16.45 11.49 -0.30
N GLU A 193 -17.70 11.59 0.13
CA GLU A 193 -18.28 10.62 1.05
C GLU A 193 -18.47 9.28 0.37
N HIS A 194 -17.87 8.23 0.94
CA HIS A 194 -18.02 6.87 0.46
C HIS A 194 -18.99 6.11 1.35
N GLU A 195 -20.21 5.84 0.87
CA GLU A 195 -21.17 4.99 1.59
C GLU A 195 -20.57 3.62 1.95
N GLN A 196 -19.67 3.11 1.10
CA GLN A 196 -19.05 1.80 1.23
C GLN A 196 -17.53 1.93 1.16
N ILE A 197 -16.92 2.36 2.28
CA ILE A 197 -15.47 2.52 2.47
C ILE A 197 -14.68 1.26 2.06
N SER A 198 -15.26 0.08 2.24
CA SER A 198 -14.64 -1.19 1.82
C SER A 198 -14.47 -1.30 0.31
N LYS A 199 -15.45 -0.82 -0.49
CA LYS A 199 -15.36 -0.78 -1.95
C LYS A 199 -14.29 0.20 -2.41
N PHE A 200 -14.25 1.39 -1.81
CA PHE A 200 -13.24 2.40 -2.12
C PHE A 200 -11.81 1.87 -1.88
N ASN A 201 -11.56 1.27 -0.70
CA ASN A 201 -10.25 0.67 -0.41
C ASN A 201 -9.89 -0.48 -1.37
N ALA A 202 -10.88 -1.21 -1.91
CA ALA A 202 -10.63 -2.26 -2.89
C ALA A 202 -10.13 -1.67 -4.22
N TYR A 203 -10.72 -0.57 -4.71
CA TYR A 203 -10.28 0.13 -5.92
C TYR A 203 -8.90 0.76 -5.76
N VAL A 204 -8.66 1.46 -4.65
CA VAL A 204 -7.31 2.00 -4.33
C VAL A 204 -6.28 0.88 -4.24
N GLY A 205 -6.68 -0.33 -3.84
CA GLY A 205 -5.79 -1.49 -3.78
C GLY A 205 -5.34 -2.03 -5.15
N LEU A 206 -6.01 -1.69 -6.25
CA LEU A 206 -5.72 -2.25 -7.59
C LEU A 206 -4.34 -1.84 -8.11
N VAL A 207 -3.89 -0.63 -7.79
CA VAL A 207 -2.57 -0.10 -8.18
C VAL A 207 -1.39 -0.89 -7.60
N ASN A 208 -1.65 -1.71 -6.59
CA ASN A 208 -0.66 -2.58 -5.97
C ASN A 208 -0.62 -4.00 -6.58
N SER A 209 -1.30 -4.20 -7.71
CA SER A 209 -1.27 -5.48 -8.43
C SER A 209 0.03 -5.64 -9.22
N ASP A 210 0.52 -6.86 -9.29
CA ASP A 210 1.66 -7.22 -10.12
C ASP A 210 1.24 -7.15 -11.60
N THR A 211 1.72 -6.14 -12.32
CA THR A 211 1.36 -5.90 -13.72
C THR A 211 2.59 -5.65 -14.59
N ILE A 212 2.52 -6.03 -15.86
CA ILE A 212 3.53 -5.68 -16.87
C ILE A 212 2.94 -4.53 -17.70
N PRO A 213 3.64 -3.39 -17.84
CA PRO A 213 3.13 -2.28 -18.63
C PRO A 213 3.16 -2.66 -20.11
N VAL A 214 2.13 -2.23 -20.81
CA VAL A 214 2.02 -2.32 -22.28
C VAL A 214 1.78 -0.92 -22.84
N SER A 215 1.95 -0.75 -24.14
CA SER A 215 1.67 0.54 -24.79
C SER A 215 0.23 0.98 -24.59
N THR A 216 0.05 2.26 -24.25
CA THR A 216 -1.27 2.86 -24.04
C THR A 216 -2.09 2.79 -25.34
N PRO A 217 -3.31 2.21 -25.31
CA PRO A 217 -4.18 2.20 -26.47
C PRO A 217 -4.98 3.51 -26.59
N ASN A 218 -5.60 3.73 -27.75
CA ASN A 218 -6.71 4.68 -27.83
C ASN A 218 -7.94 4.02 -27.19
N ILE A 219 -8.63 4.76 -26.33
CA ILE A 219 -9.77 4.24 -25.55
C ILE A 219 -11.05 4.83 -26.13
N VAL A 220 -12.03 3.96 -26.42
CA VAL A 220 -13.40 4.34 -26.76
C VAL A 220 -14.31 3.74 -25.70
N VAL A 221 -15.13 4.58 -25.07
CA VAL A 221 -16.12 4.15 -24.08
C VAL A 221 -17.47 4.05 -24.79
N ILE A 222 -18.12 2.90 -24.64
CA ILE A 222 -19.46 2.63 -25.17
C ILE A 222 -20.40 2.34 -24.01
N ASP A 223 -21.68 2.64 -24.18
CA ASP A 223 -22.68 2.32 -23.17
C ASP A 223 -22.81 0.80 -22.99
N ASP A 224 -23.04 0.36 -21.75
CA ASP A 224 -23.23 -1.05 -21.43
C ASP A 224 -24.39 -1.64 -22.21
N PHE A 225 -24.14 -2.77 -22.88
CA PHE A 225 -25.19 -3.52 -23.55
C PHE A 225 -26.04 -4.27 -22.52
N LYS A 226 -27.35 -4.00 -22.51
CA LYS A 226 -28.33 -4.69 -21.68
C LYS A 226 -29.19 -5.61 -22.55
N LYS A 227 -29.45 -6.82 -22.05
CA LYS A 227 -30.30 -7.79 -22.73
C LYS A 227 -31.32 -8.37 -21.76
N THR A 228 -32.57 -8.39 -22.18
CA THR A 228 -33.65 -9.09 -21.48
C THR A 228 -33.83 -10.48 -22.09
N ILE A 229 -33.87 -11.50 -21.23
CA ILE A 229 -34.23 -12.86 -21.61
C ILE A 229 -35.48 -13.28 -20.84
N ASN A 230 -36.34 -14.07 -21.49
CA ASN A 230 -37.46 -14.73 -20.84
C ASN A 230 -37.05 -16.17 -20.55
N GLU A 231 -36.84 -16.47 -19.26
CA GLU A 231 -36.30 -17.76 -18.81
C GLU A 231 -37.04 -18.21 -17.54
N THR A 232 -36.85 -19.48 -17.19
CA THR A 232 -37.45 -20.06 -15.99
C THR A 232 -36.40 -20.11 -14.90
N PHE A 233 -36.67 -19.46 -13.76
CA PHE A 233 -35.73 -19.35 -12.65
C PHE A 233 -36.30 -19.95 -11.37
N ASP A 234 -35.43 -20.50 -10.55
CA ASP A 234 -35.74 -20.77 -9.14
C ASP A 234 -35.46 -19.49 -8.34
N LEU A 235 -36.52 -18.86 -7.84
CA LEU A 235 -36.43 -17.60 -7.10
C LEU A 235 -36.15 -17.88 -5.63
N VAL A 236 -34.96 -17.50 -5.18
CA VAL A 236 -34.61 -17.47 -3.76
C VAL A 236 -35.11 -16.16 -3.16
N ILE A 237 -36.09 -16.25 -2.26
CA ILE A 237 -36.68 -15.11 -1.55
C ILE A 237 -36.18 -15.17 -0.11
N LYS A 238 -35.65 -14.06 0.38
CA LYS A 238 -35.30 -13.90 1.79
C LYS A 238 -36.48 -13.25 2.51
N ASP A 239 -37.05 -13.93 3.50
CA ASP A 239 -38.12 -13.37 4.31
C ASP A 239 -37.60 -12.35 5.34
N GLU A 240 -38.52 -11.62 5.98
CA GLU A 240 -38.20 -10.61 7.01
C GLU A 240 -37.53 -11.22 8.25
N THR A 241 -37.66 -12.54 8.47
CA THR A 241 -36.99 -13.28 9.55
C THR A 241 -35.58 -13.75 9.18
N GLY A 242 -35.16 -13.52 7.93
CA GLY A 242 -33.86 -13.91 7.39
C GLY A 242 -33.79 -15.35 6.90
N LYS A 243 -34.91 -16.08 6.86
CA LYS A 243 -35.00 -17.43 6.30
C LYS A 243 -35.12 -17.34 4.78
N PHE A 244 -34.46 -18.26 4.09
CA PHE A 244 -34.52 -18.37 2.63
C PHE A 244 -35.62 -19.35 2.25
N ASP A 245 -36.52 -18.92 1.37
CA ASP A 245 -37.52 -19.75 0.71
C ASP A 245 -37.23 -19.80 -0.79
N VAL A 246 -37.55 -20.91 -1.45
CA VAL A 246 -37.26 -21.12 -2.87
C VAL A 246 -38.55 -21.39 -3.63
N LYS A 247 -38.93 -20.45 -4.51
CA LYS A 247 -40.04 -20.64 -5.45
C LYS A 247 -39.51 -21.21 -6.75
N LEU A 248 -39.80 -22.47 -7.00
CA LEU A 248 -39.33 -23.18 -8.17
C LEU A 248 -40.05 -22.73 -9.45
N ASN A 249 -39.34 -22.85 -10.57
CA ASN A 249 -39.88 -22.76 -11.94
C ASN A 249 -40.69 -21.49 -12.25
N GLN A 250 -40.18 -20.32 -11.85
CA GLN A 250 -40.84 -19.05 -12.07
C GLN A 250 -40.39 -18.45 -13.41
N LYS A 251 -41.31 -18.31 -14.36
CA LYS A 251 -41.06 -17.60 -15.62
C LYS A 251 -40.97 -16.11 -15.36
N LYS A 252 -39.83 -15.51 -15.69
CA LYS A 252 -39.61 -14.07 -15.56
C LYS A 252 -38.75 -13.53 -16.68
N ASP A 253 -38.98 -12.26 -16.97
CA ASP A 253 -38.03 -11.45 -17.73
C ASP A 253 -36.89 -11.06 -16.80
N PHE A 254 -35.66 -11.33 -17.24
CA PHE A 254 -34.44 -10.99 -16.53
C PHE A 254 -33.56 -10.15 -17.45
N GLU A 255 -33.32 -8.90 -17.06
CA GLU A 255 -32.35 -8.02 -17.71
C GLU A 255 -30.97 -8.27 -17.12
N PHE A 256 -29.97 -8.45 -17.99
CA PHE A 256 -28.59 -8.62 -17.58
C PHE A 256 -27.63 -7.93 -18.53
N MET A 257 -26.40 -7.74 -18.05
CA MET A 257 -25.29 -7.14 -18.79
C MET A 257 -24.30 -8.26 -19.17
N PRO A 258 -24.37 -8.83 -20.39
CA PRO A 258 -23.52 -9.96 -20.77
C PRO A 258 -22.03 -9.63 -20.81
N PHE A 259 -21.66 -8.34 -20.86
CA PHE A 259 -20.28 -7.89 -20.98
C PHE A 259 -19.80 -7.08 -19.76
N ASP A 260 -20.43 -7.26 -18.59
CA ASP A 260 -20.00 -6.59 -17.36
C ASP A 260 -18.53 -6.92 -17.03
N GLY A 261 -17.70 -5.88 -16.95
CA GLY A 261 -16.26 -5.98 -16.72
C GLY A 261 -15.44 -6.47 -17.92
N ALA A 262 -16.03 -6.58 -19.12
CA ALA A 262 -15.36 -7.00 -20.34
C ALA A 262 -15.26 -5.86 -21.37
N GLY A 263 -14.25 -5.93 -22.23
CA GLY A 263 -14.05 -4.98 -23.33
C GLY A 263 -13.41 -5.67 -24.52
N LEU A 264 -13.54 -5.05 -25.68
CA LEU A 264 -12.89 -5.50 -26.91
C LEU A 264 -11.59 -4.73 -27.13
N VAL A 265 -10.60 -5.42 -27.70
CA VAL A 265 -9.32 -4.84 -28.10
C VAL A 265 -9.14 -5.13 -29.58
N ASP A 266 -8.69 -4.11 -30.32
CA ASP A 266 -8.34 -4.25 -31.73
C ASP A 266 -7.27 -5.36 -31.93
N ILE A 267 -7.41 -6.13 -33.01
CA ILE A 267 -6.55 -7.30 -33.28
C ILE A 267 -5.08 -6.88 -33.41
N ALA A 268 -4.80 -5.79 -34.12
CA ALA A 268 -3.42 -5.30 -34.28
C ALA A 268 -2.84 -4.79 -32.95
N ARG A 269 -3.68 -4.20 -32.10
CA ARG A 269 -3.28 -3.82 -30.74
C ARG A 269 -2.98 -5.04 -29.87
N ALA A 270 -3.81 -6.07 -29.92
CA ALA A 270 -3.59 -7.32 -29.17
C ALA A 270 -2.28 -8.03 -29.60
N GLU A 271 -1.97 -8.04 -30.90
CA GLU A 271 -0.70 -8.57 -31.42
C GLU A 271 0.50 -7.77 -30.88
N THR A 272 0.39 -6.45 -30.85
CA THR A 272 1.43 -5.55 -30.32
C THR A 272 1.69 -5.85 -28.84
N TRP A 273 0.63 -5.93 -28.02
CA TRP A 273 0.76 -6.25 -26.60
C TRP A 273 1.32 -7.64 -26.37
N ALA A 274 0.96 -8.64 -27.19
CA ALA A 274 1.55 -9.96 -27.08
C ALA A 274 3.07 -9.95 -27.30
N LYS A 275 3.57 -9.14 -28.24
CA LYS A 275 5.02 -8.93 -28.47
C LYS A 275 5.69 -8.22 -27.30
N GLU A 276 5.07 -7.15 -26.79
CA GLU A 276 5.57 -6.39 -25.63
C GLU A 276 5.67 -7.27 -24.38
N LEU A 277 4.59 -8.01 -24.06
CA LEU A 277 4.54 -8.93 -22.93
C LEU A 277 5.60 -10.04 -23.06
N ASN A 278 5.72 -10.66 -24.23
CA ASN A 278 6.73 -11.70 -24.44
C ASN A 278 8.16 -11.16 -24.38
N THR A 279 8.40 -9.91 -24.77
CA THR A 279 9.72 -9.28 -24.63
C THR A 279 10.14 -9.26 -23.16
N VAL A 280 9.22 -8.89 -22.26
CA VAL A 280 9.48 -8.87 -20.81
C VAL A 280 9.55 -10.30 -20.23
N LEU A 281 8.60 -11.16 -20.57
CA LEU A 281 8.49 -12.50 -20.01
C LEU A 281 9.63 -13.43 -20.45
N ASN A 282 10.14 -13.26 -21.66
CA ASN A 282 11.30 -14.00 -22.16
C ASN A 282 12.57 -13.58 -21.42
N GLN A 283 12.78 -12.28 -21.19
CA GLN A 283 13.88 -11.79 -20.34
C GLN A 283 13.82 -12.37 -18.91
N GLU A 284 12.62 -12.53 -18.34
CA GLU A 284 12.45 -13.08 -16.99
C GLU A 284 12.57 -14.60 -16.89
N THR A 285 12.05 -15.32 -17.89
CA THR A 285 11.78 -16.76 -17.76
C THR A 285 12.46 -17.61 -18.83
N GLY A 286 13.15 -16.97 -19.78
CA GLY A 286 13.78 -17.60 -20.93
C GLY A 286 12.80 -18.14 -21.97
N LYS A 287 11.50 -17.85 -21.84
CA LYS A 287 10.44 -18.38 -22.71
C LYS A 287 9.36 -17.34 -22.97
N ASN A 288 8.78 -17.40 -24.17
CA ASN A 288 7.53 -16.72 -24.47
C ASN A 288 6.39 -17.44 -23.71
N LYS A 289 5.47 -16.65 -23.14
CA LYS A 289 4.35 -17.16 -22.33
C LYS A 289 2.99 -16.67 -22.81
N VAL A 290 2.96 -15.72 -23.74
CA VAL A 290 1.73 -15.21 -24.34
C VAL A 290 1.66 -15.74 -25.76
N ASN A 291 0.59 -16.46 -26.08
CA ASN A 291 0.30 -16.89 -27.44
C ASN A 291 -0.74 -15.95 -28.02
N PHE A 292 -0.40 -15.30 -29.13
CA PHE A 292 -1.38 -14.59 -29.95
C PHE A 292 -1.87 -15.54 -31.04
N ILE A 293 -3.18 -15.76 -31.08
CA ILE A 293 -3.83 -16.58 -32.10
C ILE A 293 -4.64 -15.61 -32.96
N PRO A 294 -4.16 -15.22 -34.15
CA PRO A 294 -4.99 -14.51 -35.10
C PRO A 294 -6.13 -15.46 -35.51
N TYR A 295 -7.37 -14.97 -35.42
CA TYR A 295 -8.56 -15.69 -35.89
C TYR A 295 -8.53 -15.90 -37.40
#